data_AF-A0A9E7TL71-F1
#
_entry.id   AF-A0A9E7TL71-F1
#
_cell.length_a   1.000
_cell.length_b   1.000
_cell.length_c   1.000
_cell.angle_alpha   90.00
_cell.angle_beta   90.00
_cell.angle_gamma   90.00
#
_symmetry.space_group_name_H-M   'P 1'
#
loop_
_entity.id
_entity.type
_entity.pdbx_description
1 polymer ?
#
loop_
_entity_poly.entity_id
_entity_poly.type
_entity_poly.pdbx_seq_one_letter_code
_entity_poly.pdbx_strand_id
1 'polypeptide(L)' 'MKIYRVKKIIATMLLIMTVVLLISGFGITHYNIIESLTFGILDKPLSYRIHTMTWGIFLILFILHVYFPFMKKK' A
#
# COMPACT_ATOMS: atom_id res chain seq x y z
N MET A 1 -4.03 -0.03 24.63
CA MET A 1 -2.78 0.17 23.87
C MET A 1 -2.48 1.67 23.79
N LYS A 2 -1.26 2.16 24.08
CA LYS A 2 -0.98 3.61 24.05
C LYS A 2 -1.18 4.16 22.62
N ILE A 3 -1.85 5.32 22.47
CA ILE A 3 -2.24 5.88 21.15
C ILE A 3 -1.07 6.04 20.17
N TYR A 4 0.14 6.30 20.68
CA TYR A 4 1.32 6.40 19.81
C TYR A 4 1.64 5.08 19.10
N ARG A 5 1.33 3.92 19.73
CA ARG A 5 1.54 2.60 19.12
C ARG A 5 0.58 2.39 17.96
N VAL A 6 -0.68 2.80 18.13
CA VAL A 6 -1.70 2.75 17.07
C VAL A 6 -1.27 3.60 15.87
N LYS A 7 -0.84 4.85 16.11
CA LYS A 7 -0.31 5.73 15.05
C LYS A 7 0.86 5.11 14.31
N LYS A 8 1.82 4.53 15.04
CA LYS A 8 3.00 3.88 14.44
C LYS A 8 2.60 2.67 13.60
N ILE A 9 1.70 1.82 14.09
CA ILE A 9 1.20 0.65 13.35
C ILE A 9 0.51 1.09 12.06
N ILE A 10 -0.42 2.07 12.13
CA ILE A 10 -1.11 2.58 10.93
C ILE A 10 -0.10 3.14 9.93
N ALA A 11 0.89 3.92 10.37
CA ALA A 11 1.92 4.47 9.50
C ALA A 11 2.77 3.39 8.84
N THR A 12 3.18 2.35 9.58
CA THR A 12 3.94 1.22 9.04
C THR A 12 3.12 0.41 8.05
N MET A 13 1.86 0.13 8.35
CA MET A 13 0.96 -0.57 7.43
C MET A 13 0.72 0.25 6.15
N LEU A 14 0.52 1.56 6.29
CA LEU A 14 0.37 2.45 5.15
C LEU A 14 1.63 2.46 4.28
N LEU A 15 2.82 2.52 4.88
CA LEU A 15 4.09 2.45 4.15
C LEU A 15 4.22 1.15 3.34
N ILE A 16 3.90 0.01 3.94
CA ILE A 16 3.91 -1.28 3.25
C ILE A 16 2.95 -1.26 2.06
N MET A 17 1.72 -0.76 2.27
CA MET A 17 0.72 -0.67 1.20
C MET A 17 1.13 0.29 0.09
N THR A 18 1.80 1.40 0.41
CA THR A 18 2.38 2.30 -0.60
C THR A 18 3.37 1.56 -1.48
N VAL A 19 4.29 0.79 -0.89
CA VAL A 19 5.28 0.02 -1.65
C VAL A 19 4.59 -1.01 -2.55
N VAL A 20 3.61 -1.74 -2.03
CA VAL A 20 2.85 -2.72 -2.82
C VAL A 20 2.11 -2.06 -3.98
N LEU A 21 1.45 -0.93 -3.77
CA LEU A 21 0.75 -0.19 -4.83
C LEU A 21 1.72 0.36 -5.89
N LEU A 22 2.89 0.85 -5.49
CA LEU A 22 3.89 1.35 -6.43
C LEU A 22 4.48 0.22 -7.27
N ILE A 23 4.90 -0.89 -6.67
CA ILE A 23 5.47 -2.03 -7.39
C ILE A 23 4.41 -2.64 -8.32
N SER A 24 3.18 -2.84 -7.84
CA SER A 24 2.10 -3.38 -8.68
C SER A 24 1.67 -2.42 -9.79
N GLY A 25 1.60 -1.11 -9.54
CA GLY A 25 1.34 -0.10 -10.57
C GLY A 25 2.45 -0.06 -11.63
N PHE A 26 3.70 -0.20 -11.20
CA PHE A 26 4.83 -0.33 -12.11
C PHE A 26 4.78 -1.65 -12.88
N GLY A 27 4.35 -2.75 -12.27
CA GLY A 27 4.12 -4.04 -12.95
C GLY A 27 2.98 -4.03 -13.97
N ILE A 28 2.00 -3.13 -13.82
CA ILE A 28 0.94 -2.93 -14.83
C ILE A 28 1.47 -2.13 -16.03
N THR A 29 2.19 -1.05 -15.76
CA THR A 29 2.63 -0.07 -16.79
C THR A 29 3.92 -0.51 -17.50
N HIS A 30 4.84 -1.12 -16.76
CA HIS A 30 6.18 -1.54 -17.19
C HIS A 30 6.40 -3.03 -16.90
N TYR A 31 5.43 -3.86 -17.29
CA TYR A 31 5.44 -5.30 -16.98
C TYR A 31 6.72 -6.01 -17.41
N ASN A 32 7.29 -5.70 -18.59
CA ASN A 32 8.54 -6.31 -19.06
C ASN A 32 9.71 -6.16 -18.05
N ILE A 33 9.79 -5.01 -17.35
CA ILE A 33 10.86 -4.74 -16.38
C ILE A 33 10.58 -5.49 -15.07
N ILE A 34 9.37 -5.38 -14.55
CA ILE A 34 8.98 -6.00 -13.27
C ILE A 34 8.95 -7.52 -13.37
N GLU A 35 8.42 -8.06 -14.46
CA GLU A 35 8.39 -9.50 -14.71
C GLU A 35 9.82 -10.06 -14.78
N SER A 36 10.74 -9.38 -15.49
CA SER A 36 12.15 -9.78 -15.50
C SER A 36 12.80 -9.67 -14.11
N LEU A 37 12.59 -8.57 -13.39
CA LEU A 37 13.18 -8.34 -12.06
C LEU A 37 12.65 -9.32 -11.01
N THR A 38 11.42 -9.78 -11.17
CA THR A 38 10.77 -10.75 -10.29
C THR A 38 10.89 -12.19 -10.80
N PHE A 39 11.71 -12.43 -11.83
CA PHE A 39 11.90 -13.76 -12.44
C PHE A 39 10.57 -14.42 -12.88
N GLY A 40 9.61 -13.62 -13.34
CA GLY A 40 8.29 -14.05 -13.78
C GLY A 40 7.27 -14.21 -12.66
N ILE A 41 7.62 -13.93 -11.39
CA ILE A 41 6.68 -14.05 -10.27
C ILE A 41 5.57 -13.00 -10.37
N LEU A 42 5.93 -11.76 -10.72
CA LEU A 42 5.00 -10.64 -10.82
C LEU A 42 4.78 -10.26 -12.28
N ASP A 43 3.88 -10.99 -12.93
CA ASP A 43 3.42 -10.71 -14.29
C ASP A 43 2.37 -9.57 -14.32
N LYS A 44 1.99 -9.13 -15.53
CA LYS A 44 1.01 -8.06 -15.69
C LYS A 44 -0.37 -8.40 -15.08
N PRO A 45 -0.97 -9.59 -15.32
CA PRO A 45 -2.23 -9.98 -14.69
C PRO A 45 -2.18 -9.96 -13.15
N LEU A 46 -1.13 -10.53 -12.55
CA LEU A 46 -0.97 -10.56 -11.10
C LEU A 46 -0.76 -9.15 -10.54
N SER A 47 0.05 -8.32 -11.21
CA SER A 47 0.22 -6.91 -10.87
C SER A 47 -1.11 -6.16 -10.85
N TYR A 48 -1.94 -6.34 -11.87
CA TYR A 48 -3.27 -5.74 -11.95
C TYR A 48 -4.18 -6.22 -10.82
N ARG A 49 -4.21 -7.53 -10.55
CA ARG A 49 -5.01 -8.10 -9.46
C ARG A 49 -4.58 -7.57 -8.08
N ILE A 50 -3.27 -7.52 -7.81
CA ILE A 50 -2.74 -7.00 -6.54
C ILE A 50 -3.12 -5.53 -6.39
N HIS A 51 -2.89 -4.71 -7.41
CA HIS A 51 -3.19 -3.27 -7.37
C HIS A 51 -4.68 -3.00 -7.13
N THR A 52 -5.55 -3.69 -7.87
CA THR A 52 -7.00 -3.54 -7.77
C THR A 52 -7.60 -4.13 -6.49
N MET A 53 -6.93 -5.06 -5.80
CA MET A 53 -7.37 -5.54 -4.49
C MET A 53 -6.87 -4.65 -3.34
N THR A 54 -5.72 -4.00 -3.50
CA THR A 54 -5.05 -3.26 -2.41
C THR A 54 -5.47 -1.79 -2.30
N TRP A 55 -6.01 -1.18 -3.37
CA TRP A 55 -6.36 0.25 -3.34
C TRP A 55 -7.36 0.61 -2.21
N GLY A 56 -8.37 -0.24 -1.97
CA GLY A 56 -9.39 0.03 -0.95
C GLY A 56 -8.82 0.00 0.47
N ILE A 57 -7.97 -0.99 0.76
CA ILE A 57 -7.27 -1.13 2.05
C ILE A 57 -6.33 0.06 2.26
N PHE A 58 -5.59 0.44 1.22
CA PHE A 58 -4.73 1.62 1.25
C PHE A 58 -5.51 2.90 1.56
N LEU A 59 -6.65 3.11 0.90
CA LEU A 59 -7.48 4.30 1.10
C LEU A 59 -7.97 4.40 2.57
N ILE A 60 -8.40 3.29 3.15
CA ILE A 60 -8.82 3.24 4.57
C ILE A 60 -7.65 3.59 5.48
N LEU A 61 -6.48 2.98 5.28
CA LEU A 61 -5.28 3.27 6.08
C LEU A 61 -4.83 4.72 5.93
N PHE A 62 -4.92 5.29 4.74
CA PHE A 62 -4.58 6.68 4.45
C PHE A 62 -5.49 7.64 5.21
N ILE A 63 -6.81 7.43 5.14
CA ILE A 63 -7.79 8.21 5.89
C ILE A 63 -7.50 8.11 7.39
N LEU A 64 -7.31 6.90 7.92
CA LEU A 64 -6.96 6.72 9.33
C LEU A 64 -5.66 7.45 9.70
N HIS A 65 -4.63 7.37 8.87
CA HIS A 65 -3.36 8.05 9.12
C HIS A 65 -3.52 9.58 9.19
N VAL A 66 -4.27 10.17 8.26
CA VAL A 66 -4.49 11.62 8.18
C VAL A 66 -5.40 12.13 9.29
N TYR A 67 -6.50 11.44 9.61
CA TYR A 67 -7.51 11.93 10.57
C TYR A 67 -7.15 11.66 12.03
N PHE A 68 -6.37 10.63 12.33
CA PHE A 68 -6.04 10.25 13.72
C PHE A 68 -5.24 11.31 14.51
N PRO A 69 -4.36 12.13 13.90
CA PRO A 69 -3.80 13.32 14.53
C PRO A 69 -4.85 14.37 14.94
N PHE A 70 -5.88 14.59 14.13
CA PHE A 70 -6.90 15.63 14.36
C PHE A 70 -7.93 15.24 15.42
N MET A 71 -8.19 13.94 15.61
CA MET A 71 -9.10 13.43 16.66
C MET A 71 -8.59 13.64 18.09
N LYS A 72 -7.35 14.11 18.26
CA LYS A 72 -6.71 14.29 19.57
C LYS A 72 -6.79 15.69 20.17
N LYS A 73 -7.52 16.62 19.53
CA LYS A 73 -7.90 17.91 20.14
C LYS A 73 -9.23 17.78 20.87
N LYS A 74 -9.20 17.28 22.10
CA LYS A 74 -10.16 17.59 23.17
C LYS A 74 -9.51 17.29 24.51
#